data_AF-A0A2V9HHM2-F1
#
_entry.id   AF-A0A2V9HHM2-F1
#
_cell.length_a   1.000
_cell.length_b   1.000
_cell.length_c   1.000
_cell.angle_alpha   90.00
_cell.angle_beta   90.00
_cell.angle_gamma   90.00
#
_symmetry.space_group_name_H-M   'P 1'
#
loop_
_entity.id
_entity.type
_entity.pdbx_description
1 polymer ?
#
loop_
_entity_poly.entity_id
_entity_poly.type
_entity_poly.pdbx_seq_one_letter_code
_entity_poly.pdbx_strand_id
1 'polypeptide(L)'
;MRRAGVVALNTFREAVRDRVLYNLVFFALLMMAAAVAVGQISIGIEQTVIVSLGLSAISLIGLLISVFIGVALVSKEMDKRTLHALLANPVRRWEFLLGKFAGLVLTLAVNTAAMALGLLLVMIYVKHSLERSDAVVLVAVYFILLKLALIVALALLFSCFTTPLLAILFTVGFYIVGLYVQELRNLPVEVMSPAMTAFTKGLSYLLPNFENFNVMAMAAHGRAVPGALILQNTVYTVVYCTIVLTAAAAVFSRRNLK
;
A
#
# COMPACT_ATOMS: atom_id res chain seq x y z
N MET A 1 -22.85 -5.26 -10.13
CA MET A 1 -22.45 -4.14 -9.25
C MET A 1 -22.89 -4.30 -7.78
N ARG A 2 -24.19 -4.50 -7.45
CA ARG A 2 -24.63 -4.69 -6.03
C ARG A 2 -23.89 -5.80 -5.27
N ARG A 3 -23.54 -6.92 -5.93
CA ARG A 3 -22.90 -8.08 -5.28
C ARG A 3 -21.43 -7.84 -4.90
N ALA A 4 -20.65 -7.20 -5.77
CA ALA A 4 -19.25 -6.84 -5.49
C ALA A 4 -19.14 -5.85 -4.31
N GLY A 5 -20.10 -4.92 -4.21
CA GLY A 5 -20.17 -3.97 -3.08
C GLY A 5 -20.46 -4.65 -1.73
N VAL A 6 -21.31 -5.69 -1.72
CA VAL A 6 -21.57 -6.47 -0.49
C VAL A 6 -20.33 -7.24 -0.04
N VAL A 7 -19.60 -7.85 -0.99
CA VAL A 7 -18.32 -8.51 -0.68
C VAL A 7 -17.32 -7.50 -0.10
N ALA A 8 -17.17 -6.35 -0.75
CA ALA A 8 -16.28 -5.28 -0.27
C ALA A 8 -16.62 -4.82 1.15
N LEU A 9 -17.90 -4.61 1.46
CA LEU A 9 -18.35 -4.17 2.78
C LEU A 9 -18.16 -5.25 3.85
N ASN A 10 -18.37 -6.52 3.50
CA ASN A 10 -18.10 -7.62 4.40
C ASN A 10 -16.59 -7.76 4.68
N THR A 11 -15.75 -7.68 3.65
CA THR A 11 -14.29 -7.68 3.81
C THR A 11 -13.84 -6.51 4.68
N PHE A 12 -14.39 -5.31 4.47
CA PHE A 12 -14.09 -4.15 5.31
C PHE A 12 -14.46 -4.39 6.78
N ARG A 13 -15.66 -4.92 7.05
CA ARG A 13 -16.10 -5.25 8.41
C ARG A 13 -15.25 -6.33 9.07
N GLU A 14 -14.83 -7.32 8.30
CA GLU A 14 -13.94 -8.38 8.80
C GLU A 14 -12.56 -7.81 9.15
N ALA A 15 -11.99 -6.99 8.26
CA ALA A 15 -10.71 -6.35 8.47
C ALA A 15 -10.71 -5.45 9.72
N VAL A 16 -11.73 -4.59 9.87
CA VAL A 16 -11.87 -3.67 11.02
C VAL A 16 -12.05 -4.40 12.36
N ARG A 17 -12.50 -5.66 12.34
CA ARG A 17 -12.64 -6.48 13.57
C ARG A 17 -11.38 -7.25 13.90
N ASP A 18 -10.36 -7.26 13.04
CA ASP A 18 -9.12 -7.96 13.31
C ASP A 18 -8.29 -7.22 14.38
N ARG A 19 -7.93 -7.92 15.46
CA ARG A 19 -7.14 -7.37 16.57
C ARG A 19 -5.77 -6.86 16.10
N VAL A 20 -5.23 -7.44 15.02
CA VAL A 20 -3.95 -7.02 14.45
C VAL A 20 -4.03 -5.56 13.98
N LEU A 21 -5.16 -5.14 13.40
CA LEU A 21 -5.36 -3.78 12.92
C LEU A 21 -5.29 -2.75 14.05
N TYR A 22 -5.98 -3.02 15.17
CA TYR A 22 -5.95 -2.12 16.34
C TYR A 22 -4.55 -1.98 16.93
N ASN A 23 -3.81 -3.09 17.06
CA ASN A 23 -2.44 -3.07 17.57
C ASN A 23 -1.50 -2.27 16.67
N LEU A 24 -1.65 -2.39 15.35
CA LEU A 24 -0.85 -1.65 14.37
C LEU A 24 -1.15 -0.14 14.41
N VAL A 25 -2.43 0.26 14.51
CA VAL A 25 -2.81 1.67 14.66
C VAL A 25 -2.29 2.24 15.98
N PHE A 26 -2.38 1.48 17.08
CA PHE A 26 -1.80 1.89 18.36
C PHE A 26 -0.29 2.13 18.24
N PHE A 27 0.44 1.23 17.57
CA PHE A 27 1.87 1.39 17.34
C PHE A 27 2.18 2.60 16.44
N ALA A 28 1.34 2.90 15.45
CA ALA A 28 1.47 4.11 14.64
C ALA A 28 1.37 5.39 15.48
N LEU A 29 0.42 5.45 16.41
CA LEU A 29 0.26 6.57 17.35
C LEU A 29 1.46 6.70 18.29
N LEU A 30 2.00 5.58 18.77
CA LEU A 30 3.22 5.56 19.58
C LEU A 30 4.42 6.11 18.80
N MET A 31 4.61 5.67 17.55
CA MET A 31 5.66 6.22 16.68
C MET A 31 5.48 7.71 16.41
N MET A 32 4.24 8.18 16.22
CA MET A 32 3.95 9.61 16.06
C MET A 32 4.27 10.40 17.33
N ALA A 33 3.97 9.88 18.52
CA ALA A 33 4.35 10.51 19.79
C ALA A 33 5.88 10.59 19.94
N ALA A 34 6.60 9.53 19.55
CA ALA A 34 8.06 9.54 19.52
C ALA A 34 8.61 10.57 18.52
N ALA A 35 7.96 10.74 17.36
CA ALA A 35 8.33 11.75 16.37
C ALA A 35 8.28 13.18 16.93
N VAL A 36 7.31 13.49 17.82
CA VAL A 36 7.24 14.80 18.50
C VAL A 36 8.43 14.99 19.44
N ALA A 37 8.75 13.98 20.25
CA ALA A 37 9.89 14.05 21.16
C ALA A 37 11.21 14.28 20.40
N VAL A 38 11.40 13.62 19.27
CA VAL A 38 12.58 13.80 18.40
C VAL A 38 12.56 15.17 17.71
N GLY A 39 11.39 15.65 17.30
CA GLY A 39 11.20 16.97 16.71
C GLY A 39 11.65 18.10 17.65
N GLN A 40 11.28 18.03 18.92
CA GLN A 40 11.61 19.04 19.94
C GLN A 40 13.12 19.13 20.23
N ILE A 41 13.87 18.05 20.04
CA ILE A 41 15.34 18.04 20.18
C ILE A 41 16.01 18.71 18.96
N SER A 42 15.32 18.76 17.82
CA SER A 42 15.87 19.22 16.54
C SER A 42 15.73 20.74 16.38
N ILE A 43 16.79 21.49 16.66
CA ILE A 43 16.80 22.95 16.52
C ILE A 43 16.74 23.34 15.03
N GLY A 44 15.71 24.11 14.66
CA GLY A 44 15.58 24.71 13.32
C GLY A 44 14.94 23.83 12.23
N ILE A 45 14.64 22.55 12.52
CA ILE A 45 14.01 21.61 11.56
C ILE A 45 12.90 20.74 12.18
N GLU A 46 12.38 21.11 13.36
CA GLU A 46 11.36 20.37 14.10
C GLU A 46 10.18 19.91 13.22
N GLN A 47 9.63 20.80 12.40
CA GLN A 47 8.47 20.51 11.54
C GLN A 47 8.78 19.47 10.47
N THR A 48 9.92 19.61 9.79
CA THR A 48 10.39 18.68 8.76
C THR A 48 10.57 17.29 9.35
N VAL A 49 11.10 17.21 10.58
CA VAL A 49 11.30 15.94 11.31
C VAL A 49 9.97 15.30 11.68
N ILE A 50 9.03 16.05 12.28
CA ILE A 50 7.71 15.54 12.66
C ILE A 50 6.95 15.02 11.43
N VAL A 51 6.90 15.78 10.33
CA VAL A 51 6.20 15.37 9.10
C VAL A 51 6.87 14.16 8.45
N SER A 52 8.20 14.15 8.36
CA SER A 52 8.93 13.03 7.74
C SER A 52 8.77 11.73 8.52
N LEU A 53 8.90 11.78 9.85
CA LEU A 53 8.72 10.62 10.72
C LEU A 53 7.26 10.18 10.77
N GLY A 54 6.32 11.12 10.82
CA GLY A 54 4.88 10.84 10.77
C GLY A 54 4.45 10.15 9.49
N LEU A 55 4.83 10.68 8.33
CA LEU A 55 4.57 10.05 7.03
C LEU A 55 5.27 8.70 6.88
N SER A 56 6.49 8.57 7.43
CA SER A 56 7.21 7.29 7.45
C SER A 56 6.49 6.26 8.31
N ALA A 57 5.97 6.65 9.48
CA ALA A 57 5.16 5.78 10.33
C ALA A 57 3.87 5.34 9.62
N ILE A 58 3.14 6.28 9.00
CA ILE A 58 1.94 5.97 8.20
C ILE A 58 2.27 4.98 7.07
N SER A 59 3.36 5.20 6.34
CA SER A 59 3.81 4.33 5.27
C SER A 59 4.19 2.94 5.76
N LEU A 60 4.95 2.85 6.86
CA LEU A 60 5.43 1.57 7.40
C LEU A 60 4.27 0.76 7.99
N ILE A 61 3.41 1.37 8.78
CA ILE A 61 2.27 0.68 9.37
C ILE A 61 1.23 0.32 8.31
N GLY A 62 0.98 1.22 7.36
CA GLY A 62 0.16 0.93 6.20
C GLY A 62 0.69 -0.27 5.40
N LEU A 63 2.01 -0.39 5.23
CA LEU A 63 2.66 -1.52 4.58
C LEU A 63 2.36 -2.82 5.35
N LEU A 64 2.60 -2.83 6.67
CA LEU A 64 2.32 -4.00 7.51
C LEU A 64 0.84 -4.41 7.41
N ILE A 65 -0.09 -3.46 7.50
CA ILE A 65 -1.53 -3.73 7.33
C ILE A 65 -1.80 -4.32 5.94
N SER A 66 -1.29 -3.70 4.87
CA SER A 66 -1.53 -4.16 3.50
C SER A 66 -1.05 -5.60 3.25
N VAL A 67 0.10 -5.97 3.82
CA VAL A 67 0.68 -7.30 3.67
C VAL A 67 -0.03 -8.31 4.57
N PHE A 68 -0.12 -8.05 5.87
CA PHE A 68 -0.68 -9.02 6.81
C PHE A 68 -2.18 -9.19 6.65
N ILE A 69 -2.94 -8.10 6.57
CA ILE A 69 -4.40 -8.15 6.44
C ILE A 69 -4.79 -8.54 5.02
N GLY A 70 -4.07 -8.04 4.00
CA GLY A 70 -4.28 -8.43 2.61
C GLY A 70 -4.12 -9.93 2.39
N VAL A 71 -3.05 -10.53 2.90
CA VAL A 71 -2.83 -11.98 2.80
C VAL A 71 -3.76 -12.75 3.73
N ALA A 72 -3.90 -12.36 5.00
CA ALA A 72 -4.68 -13.11 5.98
C ALA A 72 -6.16 -13.24 5.59
N LEU A 73 -6.77 -12.18 5.05
CA LEU A 73 -8.17 -12.23 4.60
C LEU A 73 -8.35 -13.17 3.40
N VAL A 74 -7.41 -13.19 2.44
CA VAL A 74 -7.50 -14.09 1.29
C VAL A 74 -7.27 -15.53 1.70
N SER A 75 -6.22 -15.78 2.47
CA SER A 75 -5.83 -17.12 2.89
C SER A 75 -6.88 -17.78 3.80
N LYS A 76 -7.46 -17.06 4.76
CA LYS A 76 -8.53 -17.58 5.63
C LYS A 76 -9.76 -18.04 4.84
N GLU A 77 -10.08 -17.36 3.74
CA GLU A 77 -11.21 -17.72 2.87
C GLU A 77 -10.87 -18.82 1.85
N MET A 78 -9.59 -19.01 1.52
CA MET A 78 -9.12 -20.10 0.65
C MET A 78 -8.93 -21.43 1.39
N ASP A 79 -8.51 -21.39 2.66
CA ASP A 79 -8.26 -22.60 3.48
C ASP A 79 -9.54 -23.20 4.06
N LYS A 80 -10.53 -22.38 4.37
CA LYS A 80 -11.85 -22.89 4.75
C LYS A 80 -12.58 -23.30 3.48
N ARG A 81 -13.03 -24.56 3.42
CA ARG A 81 -14.00 -25.11 2.46
C ARG A 81 -15.35 -24.37 2.39
N THR A 82 -15.43 -23.09 2.74
CA THR A 82 -16.56 -22.17 2.51
C THR A 82 -16.75 -21.81 1.04
N LEU A 83 -15.92 -22.33 0.14
CA LEU A 83 -16.19 -22.28 -1.29
C LEU A 83 -17.47 -23.07 -1.65
N HIS A 84 -17.84 -24.11 -0.89
CA HIS A 84 -19.10 -24.84 -1.11
C HIS A 84 -20.35 -24.06 -0.69
N ALA A 85 -20.25 -23.11 0.25
CA ALA A 85 -21.38 -22.27 0.67
C ALA A 85 -21.57 -21.05 -0.24
N LEU A 86 -20.50 -20.52 -0.85
CA LEU A 86 -20.59 -19.42 -1.81
C LEU A 86 -20.91 -19.88 -3.25
N LEU A 87 -20.63 -21.14 -3.61
CA LEU A 87 -20.98 -21.73 -4.92
C LEU A 87 -22.50 -21.90 -5.12
N ALA A 88 -23.34 -21.69 -4.09
CA ALA A 88 -24.78 -21.60 -4.25
C ALA A 88 -25.24 -20.28 -4.92
N ASN A 89 -24.34 -19.28 -5.06
CA ASN A 89 -24.59 -18.06 -5.81
C ASN A 89 -23.55 -17.87 -6.93
N PRO A 90 -23.98 -17.62 -8.18
CA PRO A 90 -23.10 -17.52 -9.33
C PRO A 90 -22.36 -16.16 -9.32
N VAL A 91 -21.37 -16.02 -8.44
CA VAL A 91 -20.48 -14.86 -8.43
C VAL A 91 -19.28 -15.17 -9.31
N ARG A 92 -19.04 -14.33 -10.32
CA ARG A 92 -17.91 -14.53 -11.23
C ARG A 92 -16.60 -14.33 -10.45
N ARG A 93 -15.58 -15.15 -10.71
CA ARG A 93 -14.30 -15.13 -9.97
C ARG A 93 -13.63 -13.74 -9.94
N TRP A 94 -13.78 -12.96 -11.02
CA TRP A 94 -13.26 -11.59 -11.11
C TRP A 94 -14.05 -10.59 -10.24
N GLU A 95 -15.37 -10.77 -10.07
CA GLU A 95 -16.20 -9.89 -9.23
C GLU A 95 -15.85 -10.04 -7.75
N PHE A 96 -15.54 -11.27 -7.34
CA PHE A 96 -15.07 -11.57 -5.99
C PHE A 96 -13.72 -10.91 -5.71
N LEU A 97 -12.74 -11.07 -6.61
CA LEU A 97 -11.41 -10.49 -6.44
C LEU A 97 -11.45 -8.95 -6.44
N LEU A 98 -12.24 -8.33 -7.33
CA LEU A 98 -12.42 -6.88 -7.35
C LEU A 98 -13.11 -6.36 -6.09
N GLY A 99 -14.14 -7.05 -5.60
CA GLY A 99 -14.82 -6.69 -4.35
C GLY A 99 -13.85 -6.74 -3.17
N LYS A 100 -13.00 -7.78 -3.11
CA LYS A 100 -12.00 -7.94 -2.06
C LYS A 100 -10.92 -6.88 -2.11
N PHE A 101 -10.39 -6.60 -3.30
CA PHE A 101 -9.46 -5.50 -3.52
C PHE A 101 -10.06 -4.17 -3.08
N ALA A 102 -11.28 -3.84 -3.50
CA ALA A 102 -11.95 -2.60 -3.10
C ALA A 102 -12.19 -2.51 -1.58
N GLY A 103 -12.60 -3.61 -0.93
CA GLY A 103 -12.78 -3.66 0.52
C GLY A 103 -11.48 -3.47 1.29
N LEU A 104 -10.38 -4.06 0.83
CA LEU A 104 -9.04 -3.89 1.41
C LEU A 104 -8.50 -2.47 1.19
N VAL A 105 -8.64 -1.91 -0.01
CA VAL A 105 -8.26 -0.52 -0.30
C VAL A 105 -9.08 0.45 0.54
N LEU A 106 -10.38 0.21 0.73
CA LEU A 106 -11.22 1.02 1.61
C LEU A 106 -10.76 0.93 3.07
N THR A 107 -10.43 -0.27 3.54
CA THR A 107 -9.88 -0.48 4.89
C THR A 107 -8.59 0.30 5.07
N LEU A 108 -7.68 0.23 4.11
CA LEU A 108 -6.44 1.01 4.12
C LEU A 108 -6.73 2.50 4.08
N ALA A 109 -7.64 2.97 3.22
CA ALA A 109 -8.01 4.38 3.13
C ALA A 109 -8.50 4.92 4.47
N VAL A 110 -9.38 4.19 5.16
CA VAL A 110 -9.88 4.59 6.49
C VAL A 110 -8.76 4.60 7.54
N ASN A 111 -7.90 3.57 7.59
CA ASN A 111 -6.80 3.53 8.53
C ASN A 111 -5.76 4.62 8.28
N THR A 112 -5.35 4.78 7.03
CA THR A 112 -4.42 5.82 6.61
C THR A 112 -5.00 7.21 6.88
N ALA A 113 -6.30 7.42 6.64
CA ALA A 113 -6.97 8.67 7.01
C ALA A 113 -6.96 8.91 8.52
N ALA A 114 -7.25 7.89 9.34
CA ALA A 114 -7.19 8.00 10.79
C ALA A 114 -5.78 8.37 11.29
N MET A 115 -4.74 7.73 10.75
CA MET A 115 -3.35 8.07 11.08
C MET A 115 -2.95 9.47 10.57
N ALA A 116 -3.42 9.86 9.38
CA ALA A 116 -3.19 11.20 8.83
C ALA A 116 -3.87 12.30 9.67
N LEU A 117 -5.08 12.04 10.17
CA LEU A 117 -5.74 12.94 11.13
C LEU A 117 -4.92 13.06 12.41
N GLY A 118 -4.38 11.94 12.93
CA GLY A 118 -3.46 11.95 14.06
C GLY A 118 -2.23 12.86 13.82
N LEU A 119 -1.60 12.73 12.65
CA LEU A 119 -0.47 13.58 12.26
C LEU A 119 -0.85 15.06 12.16
N LEU A 120 -2.00 15.38 11.56
CA LEU A 120 -2.49 16.76 11.46
C LEU A 120 -2.79 17.36 12.84
N LEU A 121 -3.38 16.60 13.76
CA LEU A 121 -3.62 17.04 15.13
C LEU A 121 -2.31 17.35 15.86
N VAL A 122 -1.30 16.49 15.69
CA VAL A 122 0.05 16.73 16.22
C VAL A 122 0.64 18.02 15.64
N MET A 123 0.50 18.25 14.33
CA MET A 123 0.98 19.47 13.68
C MET A 123 0.27 20.71 14.23
N ILE A 124 -1.05 20.68 14.42
CA ILE A 124 -1.81 21.79 15.01
C ILE A 124 -1.34 22.09 16.43
N TYR A 125 -1.12 21.05 17.24
CA TYR A 125 -0.64 21.20 18.61
C TYR A 125 0.74 21.87 18.68
N VAL A 126 1.63 21.57 17.73
CA VAL A 126 2.98 22.14 17.69
C VAL A 126 3.01 23.53 17.04
N LYS A 127 2.40 23.71 15.85
CA LYS A 127 2.45 24.96 15.07
C LYS A 127 1.47 26.05 15.53
N HIS A 128 0.37 25.70 16.22
CA HIS A 128 -0.76 26.58 16.51
C HIS A 128 -1.42 27.27 15.28
N SER A 129 -0.98 26.98 14.06
CA SER A 129 -1.52 27.52 12.81
C SER A 129 -1.43 26.49 11.69
N LEU A 130 -2.46 26.43 10.84
CA LEU A 130 -2.49 25.63 9.63
C LEU A 130 -2.19 26.52 8.44
N GLU A 131 -1.12 26.22 7.72
CA GLU A 131 -0.76 26.92 6.50
C GLU A 131 -1.25 26.15 5.28
N ARG A 132 -1.42 26.85 4.14
CA ARG A 132 -1.75 26.22 2.86
C ARG A 132 -0.67 25.23 2.40
N SER A 133 0.56 25.36 2.91
CA SER A 133 1.67 24.43 2.74
C SER A 133 1.41 23.05 3.37
N ASP A 134 0.59 22.97 4.43
CA ASP A 134 0.26 21.71 5.11
C ASP A 134 -0.69 20.83 4.26
N ALA A 135 -1.37 21.40 3.25
CA ALA A 135 -2.17 20.64 2.29
C ALA A 135 -1.33 19.62 1.49
N VAL A 136 -0.01 19.85 1.37
CA VAL A 136 0.91 18.92 0.71
C VAL A 136 1.03 17.61 1.49
N VAL A 137 0.82 17.62 2.81
CA VAL A 137 0.81 16.40 3.65
C VAL A 137 -0.32 15.47 3.22
N LEU A 138 -1.50 16.01 2.89
CA LEU A 138 -2.63 15.22 2.37
C LEU A 138 -2.30 14.59 1.01
N VAL A 139 -1.55 15.29 0.16
CA VAL A 139 -1.09 14.73 -1.13
C VAL A 139 -0.08 13.60 -0.89
N ALA A 140 0.82 13.74 0.09
CA ALA A 140 1.73 12.66 0.46
C ALA A 140 1.00 11.45 1.03
N VAL A 141 -0.02 11.67 1.86
CA VAL A 141 -0.91 10.61 2.35
C VAL A 141 -1.63 9.90 1.21
N TYR A 142 -2.08 10.64 0.20
CA TYR A 142 -2.66 10.06 -1.02
C TYR A 142 -1.66 9.20 -1.79
N PHE A 143 -0.42 9.64 -1.95
CA PHE A 143 0.65 8.85 -2.59
C PHE A 143 0.95 7.57 -1.80
N ILE A 144 0.94 7.64 -0.47
CA ILE A 144 1.04 6.45 0.39
C ILE A 144 -0.13 5.51 0.11
N LEU A 145 -1.37 6.00 0.03
CA LEU A 145 -2.54 5.15 -0.27
C LEU A 145 -2.42 4.46 -1.64
N LEU A 146 -1.98 5.17 -2.69
CA LEU A 146 -1.73 4.60 -4.01
C LEU A 146 -0.67 3.49 -3.96
N LYS A 147 0.41 3.72 -3.20
CA LYS A 147 1.45 2.72 -2.96
C LYS A 147 0.89 1.49 -2.25
N LEU A 148 0.11 1.66 -1.19
CA LEU A 148 -0.49 0.56 -0.44
C LEU A 148 -1.50 -0.23 -1.29
N ALA A 149 -2.25 0.42 -2.17
CA ALA A 149 -3.15 -0.25 -3.11
C ALA A 149 -2.40 -1.21 -4.05
N LEU A 150 -1.23 -0.81 -4.57
CA LEU A 150 -0.38 -1.70 -5.38
C LEU A 150 0.09 -2.92 -4.58
N ILE A 151 0.48 -2.70 -3.33
CA ILE A 151 0.97 -3.77 -2.45
C ILE A 151 -0.16 -4.75 -2.14
N VAL A 152 -1.40 -4.27 -1.94
CA VAL A 152 -2.56 -5.14 -1.81
C VAL A 152 -2.82 -5.93 -3.08
N ALA A 153 -2.73 -5.31 -4.26
CA ALA A 153 -2.91 -6.04 -5.52
C ALA A 153 -1.90 -7.19 -5.65
N LEU A 154 -0.63 -6.94 -5.31
CA LEU A 154 0.42 -7.97 -5.28
C LEU A 154 0.15 -9.04 -4.23
N ALA A 155 -0.25 -8.65 -3.01
CA ALA A 155 -0.62 -9.58 -1.95
C ALA A 155 -1.74 -10.53 -2.40
N LEU A 156 -2.79 -9.99 -3.02
CA LEU A 156 -3.89 -10.77 -3.58
C LEU A 156 -3.40 -11.74 -4.65
N LEU A 157 -2.54 -11.29 -5.57
CA LEU A 157 -1.96 -12.14 -6.62
C LEU A 157 -1.20 -13.32 -6.02
N PHE A 158 -0.27 -13.06 -5.10
CA PHE A 158 0.54 -14.13 -4.51
C PHE A 158 -0.30 -15.08 -3.66
N SER A 159 -1.27 -14.57 -2.89
CA SER A 159 -2.20 -15.39 -2.12
C SER A 159 -3.04 -16.35 -2.97
N CYS A 160 -3.26 -16.09 -4.26
CA CYS A 160 -4.03 -16.99 -5.13
C CYS A 160 -3.37 -18.36 -5.34
N PHE A 161 -2.04 -18.45 -5.30
CA PHE A 161 -1.30 -19.66 -5.67
C PHE A 161 -0.25 -20.13 -4.67
N THR A 162 0.04 -19.36 -3.61
CA THR A 162 1.04 -19.72 -2.60
C THR A 162 0.40 -19.91 -1.22
N THR A 163 1.19 -20.43 -0.27
CA THR A 163 0.77 -20.48 1.13
C THR A 163 0.83 -19.08 1.76
N PRO A 164 0.12 -18.83 2.88
CA PRO A 164 0.05 -17.49 3.48
C PRO A 164 1.44 -16.92 3.82
N LEU A 165 2.34 -17.75 4.34
CA LEU A 165 3.71 -17.35 4.65
C LEU A 165 4.49 -16.98 3.37
N LEU A 166 4.40 -17.79 2.31
CA LEU A 166 5.06 -17.50 1.04
C LEU A 166 4.48 -16.25 0.36
N ALA A 167 3.17 -16.02 0.46
CA ALA A 167 2.52 -14.83 -0.08
C ALA A 167 3.05 -13.55 0.58
N ILE A 168 3.23 -13.57 1.91
CA ILE A 168 3.85 -12.46 2.65
C ILE A 168 5.28 -12.25 2.17
N LEU A 169 6.10 -13.31 2.11
CA LEU A 169 7.49 -13.22 1.68
C LEU A 169 7.64 -12.68 0.26
N PHE A 170 6.82 -13.15 -0.68
CA PHE A 170 6.85 -12.64 -2.06
C PHE A 170 6.38 -11.19 -2.15
N THR A 171 5.32 -10.81 -1.42
CA THR A 171 4.84 -9.43 -1.41
C THR A 171 5.88 -8.48 -0.85
N VAL A 172 6.50 -8.82 0.29
CA VAL A 172 7.57 -8.03 0.90
C VAL A 172 8.81 -8.01 0.01
N GLY A 173 9.18 -9.14 -0.58
CA GLY A 173 10.31 -9.23 -1.52
C GLY A 173 10.11 -8.32 -2.74
N PHE A 174 8.94 -8.38 -3.38
CA PHE A 174 8.60 -7.50 -4.50
C PHE A 174 8.54 -6.03 -4.07
N TYR A 175 8.09 -5.73 -2.85
CA TYR A 175 8.14 -4.38 -2.31
C TYR A 175 9.59 -3.89 -2.18
N ILE A 176 10.46 -4.68 -1.56
CA ILE A 176 11.87 -4.32 -1.38
C ILE A 176 12.56 -4.11 -2.72
N VAL A 177 12.45 -5.06 -3.67
CA VAL A 177 13.09 -4.89 -4.97
C VAL A 177 12.49 -3.69 -5.72
N GLY A 178 11.17 -3.48 -5.60
CA GLY A 178 10.47 -2.33 -6.18
C GLY A 178 10.91 -0.97 -5.63
N LEU A 179 11.49 -0.90 -4.43
CA LEU A 179 12.11 0.32 -3.88
C LEU A 179 13.40 0.67 -4.61
N TYR A 180 14.12 -0.33 -5.13
CA TYR A 180 15.43 -0.17 -5.76
C TYR A 180 15.38 -0.19 -7.31
N VAL A 181 14.18 -0.19 -7.90
CA VAL A 181 14.00 -0.30 -9.36
C VAL A 181 14.62 0.89 -10.09
N GLN A 182 14.57 2.08 -9.50
CA GLN A 182 15.13 3.28 -10.13
C GLN A 182 16.65 3.24 -10.13
N GLU A 183 17.26 2.81 -9.04
CA GLU A 183 18.70 2.59 -8.91
C GLU A 183 19.17 1.53 -9.90
N LEU A 184 18.42 0.42 -10.04
CA LEU A 184 18.69 -0.61 -11.04
C LEU A 184 18.68 -0.05 -12.47
N ARG A 185 17.79 0.91 -12.78
CA ARG A 185 17.73 1.57 -14.11
C ARG A 185 18.87 2.56 -14.33
N ASN A 186 19.38 3.15 -13.26
CA ASN A 186 20.46 4.15 -13.30
C ASN A 186 21.86 3.53 -13.21
N LEU A 187 21.96 2.20 -13.13
CA LEU A 187 23.25 1.51 -13.16
C LEU A 187 23.98 1.80 -14.49
N PRO A 188 25.28 2.10 -14.44
CA PRO A 188 26.06 2.39 -15.63
C PRO A 188 26.15 1.13 -16.50
N VAL A 189 25.42 1.15 -17.62
CA VAL A 189 25.27 0.00 -18.54
C VAL A 189 26.59 -0.35 -19.22
N GLU A 190 27.49 0.62 -19.35
CA GLU A 190 28.82 0.47 -19.96
C GLU A 190 29.74 -0.48 -19.18
N VAL A 191 29.46 -0.71 -17.90
CA VAL A 191 30.25 -1.59 -17.03
C VAL A 191 29.63 -2.99 -16.90
N MET A 192 28.49 -3.25 -17.54
CA MET A 192 27.72 -4.50 -17.39
C MET A 192 27.83 -5.39 -18.63
N SER A 193 27.82 -6.71 -18.43
CA SER A 193 27.70 -7.64 -19.56
C SER A 193 26.36 -7.47 -20.29
N PRO A 194 26.27 -7.79 -21.60
CA PRO A 194 25.03 -7.70 -22.35
C PRO A 194 23.87 -8.51 -21.72
N ALA A 195 24.19 -9.69 -21.17
CA ALA A 195 23.23 -10.54 -20.46
C ALA A 195 22.71 -9.88 -19.17
N MET A 196 23.60 -9.28 -18.38
CA MET A 196 23.22 -8.61 -17.14
C MET A 196 22.36 -7.36 -17.43
N THR A 197 22.69 -6.62 -18.49
CA THR A 197 21.89 -5.46 -18.94
C THR A 197 20.48 -5.86 -19.37
N ALA A 198 20.34 -6.97 -20.10
CA ALA A 198 19.03 -7.48 -20.50
C ALA A 198 18.21 -7.92 -19.28
N PHE A 199 18.86 -8.58 -18.31
CA PHE A 199 18.23 -9.02 -17.07
C PHE A 199 17.75 -7.83 -16.22
N THR A 200 18.58 -6.83 -15.98
CA THR A 200 18.21 -5.65 -15.18
C THR A 200 17.09 -4.84 -15.84
N LYS A 201 17.17 -4.63 -17.16
CA LYS A 201 16.08 -3.99 -17.92
C LYS A 201 14.78 -4.77 -17.78
N GLY A 202 14.79 -6.08 -18.01
CA GLY A 202 13.61 -6.95 -17.88
C GLY A 202 12.99 -6.88 -16.49
N LEU A 203 13.82 -6.98 -15.44
CA LEU A 203 13.37 -6.90 -14.05
C LEU A 203 12.76 -5.52 -13.74
N SER A 204 13.37 -4.45 -14.24
CA SER A 204 12.90 -3.08 -14.01
C SER A 204 11.55 -2.77 -14.66
N TYR A 205 11.17 -3.49 -15.72
CA TYR A 205 9.86 -3.34 -16.37
C TYR A 205 8.77 -4.17 -15.67
N LEU A 206 9.14 -5.32 -15.12
CA LEU A 206 8.19 -6.22 -14.47
C LEU A 206 7.83 -5.76 -13.06
N LEU A 207 8.76 -5.09 -12.38
CA LEU A 207 8.57 -4.63 -11.01
C LEU A 207 7.98 -3.23 -10.94
N PRO A 208 7.10 -2.96 -9.96
CA PRO A 208 6.58 -1.62 -9.77
C PRO A 208 7.65 -0.73 -9.16
N ASN A 209 7.87 0.46 -9.74
CA ASN A 209 8.73 1.47 -9.12
C ASN A 209 7.99 2.15 -7.96
N PHE A 210 8.36 1.80 -6.71
CA PHE A 210 7.76 2.38 -5.52
C PHE A 210 8.33 3.76 -5.17
N GLU A 211 9.49 4.12 -5.72
CA GLU A 211 10.13 5.42 -5.48
C GLU A 211 9.31 6.57 -6.09
N ASN A 212 8.58 6.32 -7.19
CA ASN A 212 7.65 7.28 -7.78
C ASN A 212 6.62 7.82 -6.77
N PHE A 213 6.28 7.05 -5.73
CA PHE A 213 5.35 7.45 -4.68
C PHE A 213 6.01 8.21 -3.52
N ASN A 214 7.33 8.39 -3.54
CA ASN A 214 8.07 9.03 -2.46
C ASN A 214 8.06 10.57 -2.59
N VAL A 215 6.99 11.18 -2.08
CA VAL A 215 6.87 12.66 -1.98
C VAL A 215 7.01 13.16 -0.54
N MET A 216 7.51 12.33 0.38
CA MET A 216 7.63 12.67 1.81
C MET A 216 8.56 13.88 2.02
N ALA A 217 9.68 13.93 1.31
CA ALA A 217 10.61 15.07 1.39
C ALA A 217 9.97 16.38 0.89
N MET A 218 9.13 16.32 -0.15
CA MET A 218 8.41 17.50 -0.65
C MET A 218 7.40 18.00 0.38
N ALA A 219 6.63 17.08 0.98
CA ALA A 219 5.67 17.41 2.02
C ALA A 219 6.33 17.96 3.29
N ALA A 220 7.46 17.39 3.72
CA ALA A 220 8.18 17.86 4.89
C ALA A 220 8.75 19.28 4.74
N HIS A 221 9.11 19.68 3.52
CA HIS A 221 9.58 21.03 3.21
C HIS A 221 8.48 21.97 2.69
N GLY A 222 7.21 21.56 2.72
CA GLY A 222 6.08 22.35 2.21
C GLY A 222 6.14 22.66 0.71
N ARG A 223 6.90 21.88 -0.07
CA ARG A 223 7.03 22.07 -1.53
C ARG A 223 5.83 21.48 -2.25
N ALA A 224 5.21 22.27 -3.11
CA ALA A 224 4.06 21.81 -3.89
C ALA A 224 4.42 20.60 -4.75
N VAL A 225 3.56 19.58 -4.75
CA VAL A 225 3.68 18.43 -5.63
C VAL A 225 3.06 18.79 -6.99
N PRO A 226 3.78 18.64 -8.11
CA PRO A 226 3.23 18.94 -9.43
C PRO A 226 1.97 18.11 -9.73
N GLY A 227 0.90 18.77 -10.20
CA GLY A 227 -0.35 18.08 -10.55
C GLY A 227 -0.17 16.99 -11.62
N ALA A 228 0.78 17.17 -12.53
CA ALA A 228 1.16 16.17 -13.51
C ALA A 228 1.68 14.88 -12.85
N LEU A 229 2.46 15.00 -11.76
CA LEU A 229 2.97 13.84 -11.02
C LEU A 229 1.84 13.09 -10.32
N ILE A 230 0.87 13.82 -9.76
CA ILE A 230 -0.33 13.24 -9.14
C ILE A 230 -1.09 12.41 -10.17
N LEU A 231 -1.38 12.98 -11.34
CA LEU A 231 -2.12 12.29 -12.40
C LEU A 231 -1.35 11.07 -12.93
N GLN A 232 -0.06 11.23 -13.23
CA GLN A 232 0.80 10.16 -13.74
C GLN A 232 0.85 8.96 -12.78
N ASN A 233 1.08 9.20 -11.49
CA ASN A 233 1.15 8.13 -10.50
C ASN A 233 -0.22 7.50 -10.23
N THR A 234 -1.30 8.28 -10.31
CA THR A 234 -2.66 7.74 -10.21
C THR A 234 -2.97 6.79 -11.37
N VAL A 235 -2.70 7.22 -12.60
CA VAL A 235 -2.89 6.39 -13.80
C VAL A 235 -2.00 5.16 -13.74
N TYR A 236 -0.73 5.33 -13.37
CA TYR A 236 0.21 4.24 -13.18
C TYR A 236 -0.31 3.20 -12.18
N THR A 237 -0.79 3.63 -11.00
CA THR A 237 -1.38 2.72 -10.00
C THR A 237 -2.59 1.99 -10.55
N VAL A 238 -3.53 2.69 -11.22
CA VAL A 238 -4.74 2.07 -11.77
C VAL A 238 -4.40 1.02 -12.82
N VAL A 239 -3.51 1.35 -13.77
CA VAL A 239 -3.07 0.43 -14.82
C VAL A 239 -2.38 -0.78 -14.23
N TYR A 240 -1.43 -0.57 -13.31
CA TYR A 240 -0.66 -1.66 -12.72
C TYR A 240 -1.54 -2.56 -11.83
N CYS A 241 -2.42 -1.99 -11.00
CA CYS A 241 -3.40 -2.76 -10.24
C CYS A 241 -4.30 -3.58 -11.18
N THR A 242 -4.74 -3.02 -12.31
CA THR A 242 -5.57 -3.75 -13.29
C THR A 242 -4.81 -4.93 -13.88
N ILE A 243 -3.55 -4.74 -14.29
CA ILE A 243 -2.69 -5.83 -14.80
C ILE A 243 -2.51 -6.92 -13.74
N VAL A 244 -2.20 -6.56 -12.50
CA VAL A 244 -1.99 -7.52 -11.41
C VAL A 244 -3.28 -8.26 -11.06
N LEU A 245 -4.42 -7.57 -10.99
CA LEU A 245 -5.71 -8.18 -10.66
C LEU A 245 -6.21 -9.09 -11.79
N THR A 246 -5.97 -8.74 -13.06
CA THR A 246 -6.27 -9.64 -14.19
C THR A 246 -5.38 -10.88 -14.19
N ALA A 247 -4.09 -10.74 -13.89
CA ALA A 247 -3.19 -11.88 -13.70
C ALA A 247 -3.65 -12.78 -12.54
N ALA A 248 -4.04 -12.18 -11.41
CA ALA A 248 -4.56 -12.90 -10.25
C ALA A 248 -5.86 -13.65 -10.58
N ALA A 249 -6.78 -13.02 -11.33
CA ALA A 249 -7.99 -13.67 -11.80
C ALA A 249 -7.71 -14.86 -12.75
N ALA A 250 -6.72 -14.74 -13.64
CA ALA A 250 -6.31 -15.80 -14.55
C ALA A 250 -5.63 -16.98 -13.82
N VAL A 251 -4.81 -16.71 -12.80
CA VAL A 251 -4.21 -17.76 -11.96
C VAL A 251 -5.29 -18.47 -11.14
N PHE A 252 -6.22 -17.71 -10.57
CA PHE A 252 -7.32 -18.25 -9.79
C PHE A 252 -8.32 -19.05 -10.66
N SER A 253 -8.49 -18.73 -11.94
CA SER A 253 -9.38 -19.48 -12.84
C SER A 253 -8.85 -20.88 -13.18
N ARG A 254 -7.53 -21.07 -13.22
CA ARG A 254 -6.87 -22.35 -13.53
C ARG A 254 -6.84 -23.32 -12.36
N ARG A 255 -7.06 -22.84 -11.13
CA ARG A 255 -7.14 -23.68 -9.94
C ARG A 255 -8.50 -24.38 -9.93
N ASN A 256 -8.53 -25.63 -10.39
CA ASN A 256 -9.66 -26.53 -10.17
C ASN A 256 -9.71 -26.84 -8.67
N LEU A 257 -10.68 -26.25 -7.99
CA LEU A 257 -11.01 -26.59 -6.62
C LEU A 257 -11.64 -27.99 -6.68
N LYS A 258 -10.82 -29.01 -6.39
CA LYS A 258 -11.29 -30.37 -6.14
C LYS A 258 -11.84 -30.47 -4.72
#